data_AF-A0A416CTZ8-F1
#
_entry.id   AF-A0A416CTZ8-F1
#
_cell.length_a   1.000
_cell.length_b   1.000
_cell.length_c   1.000
_cell.angle_alpha   90.00
_cell.angle_beta   90.00
_cell.angle_gamma   90.00
#
_symmetry.space_group_name_H-M   'P 1'
#
loop_
_entity.id
_entity.type
_entity.pdbx_description
1 polymer ?
#
loop_
_entity_poly.entity_id
_entity_poly.type
_entity_poly.pdbx_seq_one_letter_code
_entity_poly.pdbx_strand_id
1 'polypeptide(L)'
;MGAVVSNTASEGKYSTPCIIDEICTAVNEDDEVGTLIQFVGGQSVFAGDHIIYDQPTTNWKDRVDYSNIKVEDLKHGDIIEYTTSNDKVEMLRVIVRVDDIGPIRIDGDNIQLNGNMIADVISVADNGRTAIVKYVDRNGAEQYQSMLINSTTYRYDSSDGEIYNSSASDLREGDRVLINSYWWSPKLVVIFR
;
A
#
# COMPACT_ATOMS: atom_id res chain seq x y z
N MET A 1 2.70 -19.62 8.77
CA MET A 1 1.45 -19.03 8.22
C MET A 1 1.88 -17.96 7.25
N GLY A 2 1.62 -18.15 5.95
CA GLY A 2 2.44 -17.57 4.87
C GLY A 2 1.92 -16.26 4.26
N ALA A 3 2.86 -15.50 3.68
CA ALA A 3 2.80 -14.16 3.09
C ALA A 3 1.60 -13.88 2.19
N VAL A 4 1.21 -12.62 2.16
CA VAL A 4 0.54 -12.02 1.02
C VAL A 4 1.66 -11.59 0.06
N VAL A 5 1.86 -12.40 -0.98
CA VAL A 5 2.57 -11.93 -2.16
C VAL A 5 1.67 -10.89 -2.82
N SER A 6 2.02 -9.62 -2.64
CA SER A 6 1.68 -8.60 -3.62
C SER A 6 2.42 -8.98 -4.91
N ASN A 7 1.73 -9.02 -6.06
CA ASN A 7 2.39 -9.29 -7.34
C ASN A 7 3.16 -8.04 -7.80
N THR A 8 3.99 -7.47 -6.93
CA THR A 8 4.84 -6.32 -7.24
C THR A 8 6.05 -6.71 -8.07
N ALA A 9 5.88 -7.59 -9.06
CA ALA A 9 6.90 -7.71 -10.10
C ALA A 9 6.84 -6.46 -10.99
N SER A 10 7.97 -6.11 -11.62
CA SER A 10 7.98 -5.12 -12.70
C SER A 10 7.05 -5.49 -13.88
N GLU A 11 6.59 -6.74 -13.93
CA GLU A 11 5.68 -7.31 -14.93
C GLU A 11 4.52 -8.09 -14.25
N GLY A 12 4.12 -7.68 -13.05
CA GLY A 12 3.11 -8.38 -12.26
C GLY A 12 1.69 -8.31 -12.85
N LYS A 13 0.83 -9.23 -12.41
CA LYS A 13 -0.61 -9.18 -12.71
C LYS A 13 -1.25 -7.89 -12.18
N TYR A 14 -0.76 -7.41 -11.03
CA TYR A 14 -1.23 -6.19 -10.36
C TYR A 14 -0.32 -5.01 -10.65
N SER A 15 -0.90 -3.82 -10.68
CA SER A 15 -0.18 -2.55 -10.74
C SER A 15 0.72 -2.39 -9.52
N THR A 16 1.68 -1.46 -9.63
CA THR A 16 2.36 -0.90 -8.46
C THR A 16 1.31 -0.37 -7.49
N PRO A 17 1.50 -0.53 -6.16
CA PRO A 17 0.60 0.06 -5.18
C PRO A 17 0.48 1.57 -5.35
N CYS A 18 -0.73 2.07 -5.18
CA CYS A 18 -1.07 3.48 -5.25
C CYS A 18 -1.86 3.90 -4.00
N ILE A 19 -1.76 5.18 -3.64
CA ILE A 19 -2.56 5.77 -2.57
C ILE A 19 -3.69 6.57 -3.22
N ILE A 20 -4.91 6.35 -2.74
CA ILE A 20 -6.09 7.06 -3.21
C ILE A 20 -6.03 8.51 -2.74
N ASP A 21 -6.17 9.43 -3.69
CA ASP A 21 -6.32 10.86 -3.44
C ASP A 21 -7.80 11.24 -3.43
N GLU A 22 -8.52 10.93 -4.51
CA GLU A 22 -9.94 11.25 -4.64
C GLU A 22 -10.71 10.12 -5.32
N ILE A 23 -11.99 10.00 -4.97
CA ILE A 23 -12.95 9.16 -5.70
C ILE A 23 -14.08 10.07 -6.14
N CYS A 24 -14.26 10.18 -7.44
CA CYS A 24 -15.23 11.11 -8.00
C CYS A 24 -16.03 10.46 -9.14
N THR A 25 -17.18 11.06 -9.43
CA THR A 25 -17.97 10.71 -10.61
C THR A 25 -17.41 11.45 -11.81
N ALA A 26 -17.10 10.73 -12.89
CA ALA A 26 -16.58 11.30 -14.14
C ALA A 26 -17.24 10.65 -15.36
N VAL A 27 -17.08 11.28 -16.52
CA VAL A 27 -17.55 10.75 -17.81
C VAL A 27 -16.37 10.11 -18.53
N ASN A 28 -16.52 8.87 -19.03
CA ASN A 28 -15.47 8.16 -19.75
C ASN A 28 -15.44 8.54 -21.25
N GLU A 29 -14.58 7.89 -22.03
CA GLU A 29 -14.42 8.16 -23.47
C GLU A 29 -15.65 7.81 -24.32
N ASP A 30 -16.59 7.03 -23.77
CA ASP A 30 -17.84 6.60 -24.40
C ASP A 30 -19.06 7.42 -23.95
N ASP A 31 -18.85 8.60 -23.33
CA ASP A 31 -19.89 9.45 -22.74
C ASP A 31 -20.70 8.80 -21.59
N GLU A 32 -20.18 7.73 -20.98
CA GLU A 32 -20.83 7.07 -19.85
C GLU A 32 -20.34 7.64 -18.51
N VAL A 33 -21.29 7.87 -17.59
CA VAL A 33 -20.99 8.29 -16.22
C VAL A 33 -20.49 7.09 -15.40
N GLY A 34 -19.30 7.19 -14.83
CA GLY A 34 -18.67 6.16 -14.03
C GLY A 34 -17.93 6.69 -12.80
N THR A 35 -17.34 5.77 -12.04
CA THR A 35 -16.50 6.10 -10.88
C THR A 35 -15.04 6.17 -11.30
N LEU A 36 -14.38 7.29 -11.02
CA LEU A 36 -12.97 7.53 -11.27
C LEU A 36 -12.21 7.50 -9.95
N ILE A 37 -11.14 6.72 -9.90
CA ILE A 37 -10.20 6.67 -8.78
C ILE A 37 -8.98 7.50 -9.19
N GLN A 38 -8.71 8.56 -8.44
CA GLN A 38 -7.53 9.40 -8.60
C GLN A 38 -6.49 9.03 -7.55
N PHE A 39 -5.22 8.98 -7.98
CA PHE A 39 -4.10 8.61 -7.14
C PHE A 39 -3.19 9.79 -6.86
N VAL A 40 -2.58 9.76 -5.68
CA VAL A 40 -1.53 10.71 -5.32
C VAL A 40 -0.40 10.60 -6.34
N GLY A 41 -0.04 11.71 -6.99
CA GLY A 41 0.88 11.74 -8.13
C GLY A 41 0.20 11.96 -9.49
N GLY A 42 -1.13 12.04 -9.53
CA GLY A 42 -1.90 12.57 -10.66
C GLY A 42 -2.36 11.54 -11.70
N GLN A 43 -2.10 10.25 -11.48
CA GLN A 43 -2.69 9.19 -12.30
C GLN A 43 -4.15 8.94 -11.87
N SER A 44 -4.98 8.51 -12.81
CA SER A 44 -6.37 8.15 -12.52
C SER A 44 -6.84 6.98 -13.38
N VAL A 45 -7.78 6.18 -12.86
CA VAL A 45 -8.36 5.02 -13.55
C VAL A 45 -9.85 4.92 -13.28
N PHE A 46 -10.62 4.47 -14.27
CA PHE A 46 -12.05 4.19 -14.09
C PHE A 46 -12.24 2.84 -13.40
N ALA A 47 -13.21 2.77 -12.50
CA ALA A 47 -13.69 1.52 -11.93
C ALA A 47 -14.66 0.82 -12.89
N GLY A 48 -14.51 -0.49 -13.09
CA GLY A 48 -15.48 -1.31 -13.83
C GLY A 48 -16.73 -1.62 -13.00
N ASP A 49 -17.82 -1.99 -13.69
CA ASP A 49 -19.12 -2.30 -13.05
C ASP A 49 -19.09 -3.60 -12.23
N HIS A 50 -18.11 -4.47 -12.49
CA HIS A 50 -18.00 -5.81 -11.92
C HIS A 50 -16.63 -6.06 -11.30
N ILE A 51 -16.15 -5.12 -10.49
CA ILE A 51 -14.86 -5.28 -9.80
C ILE A 51 -14.86 -6.50 -8.90
N ILE A 52 -13.87 -7.35 -9.10
CA ILE A 52 -13.56 -8.49 -8.25
C ILE A 52 -12.57 -8.05 -7.18
N TYR A 53 -12.92 -8.28 -5.91
CA TYR A 53 -12.01 -8.05 -4.79
C TYR A 53 -11.19 -9.30 -4.54
N ASP A 54 -9.87 -9.16 -4.64
CA ASP A 54 -8.95 -10.27 -4.43
C ASP A 54 -8.16 -10.07 -3.14
N GLN A 55 -8.41 -10.94 -2.17
CA GLN A 55 -7.59 -11.09 -0.98
C GLN A 55 -6.89 -12.46 -1.01
N PRO A 56 -5.59 -12.54 -0.69
CA PRO A 56 -4.90 -13.82 -0.65
C PRO A 56 -5.53 -14.76 0.39
N THR A 57 -5.79 -15.99 -0.03
CA THR A 57 -6.62 -16.98 0.70
C THR A 57 -5.91 -17.66 1.88
N THR A 58 -4.86 -17.07 2.46
CA THR A 58 -4.14 -17.69 3.58
C THR A 58 -4.89 -17.50 4.89
N ASN A 59 -4.60 -18.28 5.94
CA ASN A 59 -5.32 -18.22 7.21
C ASN A 59 -4.46 -17.47 8.24
N TRP A 60 -4.78 -16.21 8.52
CA TRP A 60 -4.05 -15.35 9.45
C TRP A 60 -4.97 -14.86 10.55
N LYS A 61 -4.53 -15.06 11.79
CA LYS A 61 -5.35 -14.86 12.99
C LYS A 61 -5.58 -13.37 13.33
N ASP A 62 -4.68 -12.49 12.90
CA ASP A 62 -4.65 -11.08 13.34
C ASP A 62 -4.64 -10.08 12.17
N ARG A 63 -5.09 -10.49 10.97
CA ARG A 63 -5.22 -9.57 9.83
C ARG A 63 -6.58 -8.89 9.82
N VAL A 64 -6.65 -7.71 9.22
CA VAL A 64 -7.93 -7.13 8.81
C VAL A 64 -8.27 -7.65 7.42
N ASP A 65 -9.51 -8.10 7.25
CA ASP A 65 -10.02 -8.64 5.99
C ASP A 65 -10.80 -7.55 5.25
N TYR A 66 -10.24 -7.10 4.12
CA TYR A 66 -10.86 -6.10 3.26
C TYR A 66 -11.64 -6.69 2.08
N SER A 67 -11.92 -8.01 2.08
CA SER A 67 -12.61 -8.67 0.95
C SER A 67 -14.03 -8.18 0.69
N ASN A 68 -14.68 -7.58 1.70
CA ASN A 68 -16.04 -7.04 1.59
C ASN A 68 -16.09 -5.54 1.25
N ILE A 69 -14.94 -4.88 1.10
CA ILE A 69 -14.87 -3.46 0.73
C ILE A 69 -15.26 -3.31 -0.72
N LYS A 70 -16.10 -2.31 -1.04
CA LYS A 70 -16.41 -1.93 -2.41
C LYS A 70 -15.71 -0.64 -2.83
N VAL A 71 -15.77 -0.28 -4.10
CA VAL A 71 -15.23 0.99 -4.63
C VAL A 71 -15.86 2.19 -3.91
N GLU A 72 -17.16 2.14 -3.66
CA GLU A 72 -17.89 3.18 -2.93
C GLU A 72 -17.44 3.34 -1.47
N ASP A 73 -16.80 2.30 -0.90
CA ASP A 73 -16.29 2.32 0.47
C ASP A 73 -14.84 2.79 0.56
N LEU A 74 -14.14 2.94 -0.56
CA LEU A 74 -12.76 3.42 -0.61
C LEU A 74 -12.69 4.91 -0.21
N LYS A 75 -11.56 5.32 0.35
CA LYS A 75 -11.36 6.66 0.94
C LYS A 75 -9.99 7.22 0.59
N HIS A 76 -9.87 8.54 0.70
CA HIS A 76 -8.58 9.23 0.70
C HIS A 76 -7.60 8.55 1.67
N GLY A 77 -6.38 8.26 1.22
CA GLY A 77 -5.35 7.59 2.01
C GLY A 77 -5.37 6.07 1.99
N ASP A 78 -6.44 5.44 1.47
CA ASP A 78 -6.42 3.99 1.27
C ASP A 78 -5.34 3.61 0.26
N ILE A 79 -4.66 2.50 0.51
CA ILE A 79 -3.56 1.99 -0.31
C ILE A 79 -4.04 0.74 -1.01
N ILE A 80 -4.01 0.74 -2.35
CA ILE A 80 -4.55 -0.34 -3.18
C ILE A 80 -3.55 -0.83 -4.22
N GLU A 81 -3.77 -2.05 -4.70
CA GLU A 81 -3.23 -2.60 -5.94
C GLU A 81 -4.41 -3.00 -6.84
N TYR A 82 -4.27 -2.90 -8.15
CA TYR A 82 -5.37 -3.22 -9.06
C TYR A 82 -4.88 -3.75 -10.41
N THR A 83 -5.79 -4.29 -11.22
CA THR A 83 -5.54 -4.67 -12.61
C THR A 83 -6.59 -4.03 -13.49
N THR A 84 -6.20 -3.59 -14.68
CA THR A 84 -7.15 -3.07 -15.66
C THR A 84 -7.43 -4.05 -16.79
N SER A 85 -8.63 -3.97 -17.34
CA SER A 85 -8.99 -4.51 -18.65
C SER A 85 -9.82 -3.46 -19.38
N ASN A 86 -9.51 -3.21 -20.66
CA ASN A 86 -10.15 -2.13 -21.43
C ASN A 86 -10.13 -0.79 -20.67
N ASP A 87 -8.98 -0.45 -20.07
CA ASP A 87 -8.74 0.79 -19.32
C ASP A 87 -9.60 1.00 -18.06
N LYS A 88 -10.38 0.00 -17.65
CA LYS A 88 -11.16 -0.02 -16.41
C LYS A 88 -10.56 -1.00 -15.40
N VAL A 89 -10.62 -0.68 -14.12
CA VAL A 89 -10.25 -1.57 -13.02
C VAL A 89 -11.25 -2.73 -12.97
N GLU A 90 -10.76 -3.95 -13.12
CA GLU A 90 -11.56 -5.19 -13.07
C GLU A 90 -11.25 -6.04 -11.83
N MET A 91 -10.04 -5.92 -11.29
CA MET A 91 -9.65 -6.55 -10.04
C MET A 91 -9.00 -5.52 -9.13
N LEU A 92 -9.45 -5.47 -7.88
CA LEU A 92 -8.94 -4.55 -6.87
C LEU A 92 -8.52 -5.32 -5.63
N ARG A 93 -7.41 -4.89 -5.04
CA ARG A 93 -6.91 -5.36 -3.76
C ARG A 93 -6.64 -4.16 -2.87
N VAL A 94 -7.29 -4.13 -1.72
CA VAL A 94 -6.98 -3.18 -0.66
C VAL A 94 -5.81 -3.73 0.14
N ILE A 95 -4.74 -2.94 0.24
CA ILE A 95 -3.53 -3.27 1.00
C ILE A 95 -3.66 -2.73 2.41
N VAL A 96 -3.92 -1.43 2.55
CA VAL A 96 -4.08 -0.74 3.84
C VAL A 96 -5.28 0.19 3.73
N ARG A 97 -6.17 0.15 4.70
CA ARG A 97 -7.19 1.18 4.87
C ARG A 97 -6.64 2.29 5.77
N VAL A 98 -6.96 3.53 5.47
CA VAL A 98 -6.45 4.68 6.22
C VAL A 98 -6.88 4.66 7.70
N ASP A 99 -8.13 4.26 7.96
CA ASP A 99 -8.72 4.15 9.31
C ASP A 99 -8.03 3.07 10.18
N ASP A 100 -7.26 2.23 9.49
CA ASP A 100 -6.73 0.97 9.90
C ASP A 100 -5.18 1.07 9.96
N ILE A 101 -4.64 2.28 9.84
CA ILE A 101 -3.25 2.61 10.15
C ILE A 101 -3.08 2.55 11.70
N GLY A 102 -3.12 1.33 12.23
CA GLY A 102 -3.08 1.01 13.65
C GLY A 102 -2.16 -0.21 13.87
N PRO A 103 -2.40 -1.08 14.85
CA PRO A 103 -1.60 -2.30 15.07
C PRO A 103 -1.83 -3.36 13.96
N ILE A 104 -2.21 -2.92 12.76
CA ILE A 104 -2.43 -3.79 11.62
C ILE A 104 -1.11 -4.34 11.14
N ARG A 105 -1.12 -5.66 10.99
CA ARG A 105 0.02 -6.43 10.54
C ARG A 105 -0.16 -6.78 9.07
N ILE A 106 0.72 -6.25 8.24
CA ILE A 106 0.91 -6.71 6.86
C ILE A 106 2.32 -7.28 6.79
N ASP A 107 2.38 -8.58 6.52
CA ASP A 107 3.58 -9.37 6.68
C ASP A 107 4.29 -9.59 5.33
N GLY A 108 5.55 -9.14 5.27
CA GLY A 108 6.53 -9.51 4.27
C GLY A 108 7.53 -10.47 4.90
N ASP A 109 7.56 -11.73 4.46
CA ASP A 109 8.74 -12.56 4.71
C ASP A 109 9.84 -12.07 3.78
N ASN A 110 11.05 -11.89 4.32
CA ASN A 110 12.32 -11.81 3.58
C ASN A 110 12.13 -11.31 2.15
N ILE A 111 12.04 -9.99 1.98
CA ILE A 111 11.58 -9.29 0.78
C ILE A 111 12.28 -9.74 -0.52
N GLN A 112 13.34 -10.55 -0.45
CA GLN A 112 13.82 -11.43 -1.53
C GLN A 112 12.74 -12.07 -2.43
N LEU A 113 11.45 -12.15 -2.04
CA LEU A 113 10.39 -12.74 -2.87
C LEU A 113 9.05 -11.94 -2.98
N ASN A 114 9.02 -10.64 -2.61
CA ASN A 114 7.89 -9.67 -2.72
C ASN A 114 7.03 -9.52 -1.46
N GLY A 115 6.67 -8.28 -1.08
CA GLY A 115 5.72 -8.06 0.01
C GLY A 115 5.46 -6.61 0.41
N ASN A 116 4.31 -6.41 1.05
CA ASN A 116 3.98 -5.23 1.83
C ASN A 116 4.40 -5.47 3.28
N MET A 117 5.04 -4.50 3.91
CA MET A 117 5.46 -4.57 5.32
C MET A 117 4.99 -3.31 6.04
N ILE A 118 4.24 -3.47 7.13
CA ILE A 118 4.03 -2.39 8.10
C ILE A 118 5.01 -2.59 9.25
N ALA A 119 5.79 -1.56 9.56
CA ALA A 119 6.84 -1.63 10.58
C ALA A 119 7.00 -0.31 11.35
N ASP A 120 7.53 -0.41 12.57
CA ASP A 120 7.91 0.74 13.37
C ASP A 120 9.39 1.07 13.11
N VAL A 121 9.72 2.36 12.91
CA VAL A 121 11.08 2.84 12.67
C VAL A 121 11.81 2.96 13.99
N ILE A 122 12.86 2.14 14.17
CA ILE A 122 13.67 2.10 15.39
C ILE A 122 14.84 3.07 15.32
N SER A 123 15.44 3.24 14.15
CA SER A 123 16.51 4.21 13.94
C SER A 123 16.68 4.50 12.46
N VAL A 124 17.04 5.73 12.11
CA VAL A 124 17.37 6.13 10.73
C VAL A 124 18.88 6.32 10.63
N ALA A 125 19.50 5.72 9.62
CA ALA A 125 20.93 5.85 9.39
C ALA A 125 21.29 7.26 8.89
N ASP A 126 22.52 7.71 9.15
CA ASP A 126 23.03 9.03 8.75
C ASP A 126 22.96 9.28 7.24
N ASN A 127 22.87 8.21 6.43
CA ASN A 127 22.71 8.32 4.97
C ASN A 127 21.29 8.78 4.55
N GLY A 128 20.34 8.86 5.49
CA GLY A 128 18.95 9.26 5.26
C GLY A 128 18.16 8.36 4.31
N ARG A 129 18.66 7.15 4.03
CA ARG A 129 18.11 6.20 3.03
C ARG A 129 17.98 4.78 3.54
N THR A 130 18.35 4.56 4.80
CA THR A 130 18.32 3.26 5.44
C THR A 130 17.76 3.42 6.84
N ALA A 131 16.88 2.52 7.24
CA ALA A 131 16.34 2.49 8.58
C ALA A 131 16.43 1.08 9.17
N ILE A 132 16.63 0.98 10.47
CA ILE A 132 16.32 -0.23 11.22
C ILE A 132 14.84 -0.17 11.55
N VAL A 133 14.09 -1.17 11.13
CA VAL A 133 12.67 -1.27 11.39
C VAL A 133 12.37 -2.51 12.22
N LYS A 134 11.33 -2.41 13.04
CA LYS A 134 10.78 -3.51 13.83
C LYS A 134 9.41 -3.90 13.27
N TYR A 135 9.21 -5.19 13.02
CA TYR A 135 7.92 -5.75 12.61
C TYR A 135 7.69 -7.12 13.25
N VAL A 136 6.52 -7.70 13.02
CA VAL A 136 6.17 -9.05 13.52
C VAL A 136 5.88 -9.98 12.33
N ASP A 137 6.45 -11.18 12.30
CA ASP A 137 6.83 -11.93 11.09
C ASP A 137 6.03 -13.17 10.62
N ARG A 138 4.76 -13.20 10.23
CA ARG A 138 4.04 -14.48 9.92
C ARG A 138 3.89 -15.53 11.04
N ASN A 139 4.90 -15.77 11.88
CA ASN A 139 4.96 -16.72 12.98
C ASN A 139 4.68 -16.03 14.32
N GLY A 140 4.71 -14.69 14.34
CA GLY A 140 4.38 -13.91 15.53
C GLY A 140 5.60 -13.50 16.35
N ALA A 141 6.81 -13.70 15.82
CA ALA A 141 8.03 -13.23 16.42
C ALA A 141 8.34 -11.81 15.97
N GLU A 142 8.89 -11.02 16.89
CA GLU A 142 9.43 -9.70 16.57
C GLU A 142 10.73 -9.86 15.76
N GLN A 143 10.84 -9.09 14.69
CA GLN A 143 12.01 -9.05 13.82
C GLN A 143 12.53 -7.63 13.71
N TYR A 144 13.85 -7.53 13.58
CA TYR A 144 14.55 -6.28 13.32
C TYR A 144 15.28 -6.41 12.01
N GLN A 145 15.09 -5.46 11.10
CA GLN A 145 15.66 -5.51 9.77
C GLN A 145 16.16 -4.15 9.34
N SER A 146 17.34 -4.14 8.71
CA SER A 146 17.83 -2.98 7.97
C SER A 146 17.12 -2.91 6.62
N MET A 147 16.47 -1.79 6.35
CA MET A 147 15.64 -1.57 5.17
C MET A 147 16.12 -0.35 4.38
N LEU A 148 16.20 -0.52 3.07
CA LEU A 148 16.36 0.61 2.15
C LEU A 148 15.03 1.36 2.05
N ILE A 149 15.12 2.68 2.04
CA ILE A 149 14.01 3.61 1.88
C ILE A 149 14.41 4.51 0.73
N ASN A 150 14.14 4.09 -0.51
CA ASN A 150 14.66 4.76 -1.71
C ASN A 150 13.70 4.72 -2.91
N SER A 151 12.39 4.78 -2.66
CA SER A 151 11.35 4.81 -3.69
C SER A 151 10.49 6.06 -3.62
N THR A 152 9.45 6.10 -4.45
CA THR A 152 8.31 7.00 -4.24
C THR A 152 7.89 6.93 -2.78
N THR A 153 7.93 8.07 -2.11
CA THR A 153 7.70 8.18 -0.68
C THR A 153 6.61 9.21 -0.45
N TYR A 154 5.63 8.85 0.36
CA TYR A 154 4.59 9.75 0.81
C TYR A 154 4.57 9.79 2.34
N ARG A 155 4.00 10.86 2.88
CA ARG A 155 3.70 10.99 4.29
C ARG A 155 2.21 11.21 4.45
N TYR A 156 1.54 10.29 5.13
CA TYR A 156 0.18 10.47 5.64
C TYR A 156 0.27 11.04 7.04
N ASP A 157 -0.33 12.21 7.25
CA ASP A 157 -0.37 12.88 8.55
C ASP A 157 -1.76 12.71 9.16
N SER A 158 -1.85 11.91 10.21
CA SER A 158 -3.11 11.58 10.88
C SER A 158 -3.72 12.78 11.62
N SER A 159 -2.97 13.86 11.83
CA SER A 159 -3.47 15.05 12.53
C SER A 159 -4.34 15.95 11.65
N ASP A 160 -4.08 15.97 10.34
CA ASP A 160 -4.87 16.71 9.35
C ASP A 160 -5.58 15.79 8.33
N GLY A 161 -5.19 14.52 8.27
CA GLY A 161 -5.74 13.52 7.36
C GLY A 161 -5.17 13.60 5.94
N GLU A 162 -4.11 14.38 5.73
CA GLU A 162 -3.59 14.72 4.40
C GLU A 162 -2.38 13.86 4.00
N ILE A 163 -2.15 13.77 2.68
CA ILE A 163 -1.03 13.04 2.08
C ILE A 163 -0.07 14.00 1.38
N TYR A 164 1.19 13.91 1.74
CA TYR A 164 2.25 14.76 1.21
C TYR A 164 3.23 13.94 0.39
N ASN A 165 3.67 14.48 -0.75
CA ASN A 165 4.91 14.03 -1.39
C ASN A 165 6.04 14.17 -0.37
N SER A 166 6.82 13.12 -0.23
CA SER A 166 7.86 13.04 0.79
C SER A 166 9.10 12.35 0.23
N SER A 167 10.10 12.19 1.07
CA SER A 167 11.33 11.49 0.72
C SER A 167 11.89 10.76 1.93
N ALA A 168 12.89 9.93 1.69
CA ALA A 168 13.56 9.18 2.75
C ALA A 168 14.14 10.07 3.87
N SER A 169 14.43 11.35 3.61
CA SER A 169 14.92 12.28 4.63
C SER A 169 13.85 12.73 5.64
N ASP A 170 12.56 12.53 5.34
CA ASP A 170 11.47 12.89 6.27
C ASP A 170 11.22 11.82 7.32
N LEU A 171 11.82 10.65 7.14
CA LEU A 171 11.72 9.51 8.04
C LEU A 171 12.40 9.81 9.37
N ARG A 172 11.74 9.45 10.47
CA ARG A 172 12.21 9.68 11.84
C ARG A 172 12.05 8.42 12.67
N GLU A 173 12.89 8.30 13.70
CA GLU A 173 12.67 7.32 14.76
C GLU A 173 11.28 7.52 15.38
N GLY A 174 10.56 6.42 15.58
CA GLY A 174 9.19 6.41 16.09
C GLY A 174 8.10 6.50 15.03
N ASP A 175 8.43 6.80 13.78
CA ASP A 175 7.45 6.73 12.68
C ASP A 175 6.98 5.29 12.47
N ARG A 176 5.75 5.14 11.97
CA ARG A 176 5.28 3.88 11.37
C ARG A 176 5.38 3.98 9.86
N VAL A 177 5.76 2.89 9.19
CA VAL A 177 5.89 2.87 7.73
C VAL A 177 5.22 1.67 7.10
N LEU A 178 4.56 1.90 5.96
CA LEU A 178 4.35 0.85 4.96
C LEU A 178 5.54 0.88 4.00
N ILE A 179 6.17 -0.27 3.81
CA ILE A 179 7.15 -0.50 2.75
C ILE A 179 6.60 -1.57 1.83
N ASN A 180 6.30 -1.18 0.58
CA ASN A 180 6.09 -2.13 -0.49
C ASN A 180 7.39 -2.32 -1.26
N SER A 181 7.77 -3.58 -1.51
CA SER A 181 9.04 -3.88 -2.17
C SER A 181 8.97 -5.15 -3.02
N TYR A 182 9.73 -5.10 -4.11
CA TYR A 182 10.10 -6.25 -4.92
C TYR A 182 11.57 -6.57 -4.67
N TRP A 183 11.88 -7.75 -4.13
CA TRP A 183 13.26 -8.14 -3.79
C TRP A 183 13.96 -7.18 -2.81
N TRP A 184 14.81 -6.30 -3.33
CA TRP A 184 15.55 -5.29 -2.57
C TRP A 184 15.23 -3.88 -3.05
N SER A 185 14.23 -3.75 -3.93
CA SER A 185 13.77 -2.50 -4.52
C SER A 185 12.45 -2.11 -3.89
N PRO A 186 12.46 -1.21 -2.90
CA PRO A 186 11.28 -0.42 -2.53
C PRO A 186 10.60 0.13 -3.79
N LYS A 187 9.27 0.04 -3.81
CA LYS A 187 8.41 0.61 -4.86
C LYS A 187 7.56 1.74 -4.33
N LEU A 188 7.05 1.58 -3.12
CA LEU A 188 6.29 2.59 -2.40
C LEU A 188 6.71 2.56 -0.93
N VAL A 189 6.93 3.74 -0.36
CA VAL A 189 7.04 3.92 1.09
C VAL A 189 5.99 4.93 1.51
N VAL A 190 5.25 4.61 2.57
CA VAL A 190 4.31 5.55 3.18
C VAL A 190 4.69 5.70 4.65
N ILE A 191 5.02 6.92 5.04
CA ILE A 191 5.29 7.32 6.42
C ILE A 191 3.96 7.72 7.04
N PHE A 192 3.59 7.07 8.13
CA PHE A 192 2.41 7.38 8.91
C PHE A 192 2.83 8.12 10.17
N ARG A 193 2.31 9.34 10.36
CA ARG A 193 2.64 10.20 11.50
C ARG A 193 1.39 10.79 12.15
#